data_AF-A0A497JCH4-F1
#
_entry.id   AF-A0A497JCH4-F1
#
_cell.length_a   1.000
_cell.length_b   1.000
_cell.length_c   1.000
_cell.angle_alpha   90.00
_cell.angle_beta   90.00
_cell.angle_gamma   90.00
#
_symmetry.space_group_name_H-M   'P 1'
#
loop_
_entity.id
_entity.type
_entity.pdbx_description
1 polymer ?
#
loop_
_entity_poly.entity_id
_entity_poly.type
_entity_poly.pdbx_seq_one_letter_code
_entity_poly.pdbx_strand_id
1 'polypeptide(L)'
;MAECSYCGEKVSLPFKCKFCGKYFCPEHRLPENHDCEGLKEFKEKRAKSPEKWIYEPFHPKYREEPVRKIKKPRIEIIQRNIIYGILILITLILIYSLIKGY
;
A
#
# COMPACT_ATOMS: atom_id res chain seq x y z
N MET A 1 -5.20 47.40 -6.33
CA MET A 1 -6.20 46.37 -6.65
C MET A 1 -5.64 45.48 -7.73
N ALA A 2 -5.87 44.18 -7.66
CA ALA A 2 -5.54 43.29 -8.76
C ALA A 2 -6.76 43.17 -9.68
N GLU A 3 -6.54 42.84 -10.95
CA GLU A 3 -7.60 42.66 -11.94
C GLU A 3 -7.71 41.18 -12.32
N CYS A 4 -8.94 40.72 -12.50
CA CYS A 4 -9.19 39.37 -12.99
C CYS A 4 -8.69 39.24 -14.43
N SER A 5 -7.79 38.30 -14.70
CA SER A 5 -7.24 38.06 -16.04
C SER A 5 -8.25 37.46 -17.04
N TYR A 6 -9.49 37.19 -16.63
CA TYR A 6 -10.56 36.67 -17.48
C TYR A 6 -11.63 37.74 -17.78
N CYS A 7 -12.25 38.32 -16.75
CA CYS A 7 -13.32 39.33 -16.92
C CYS A 7 -12.88 40.79 -16.74
N GLY A 8 -11.64 41.06 -16.32
CA GLY A 8 -11.11 42.41 -16.08
C GLY A 8 -11.62 43.09 -14.81
N GLU A 9 -12.43 42.41 -13.99
CA GLU A 9 -12.97 42.99 -12.77
C GLU A 9 -11.87 43.29 -11.74
N LYS A 10 -11.95 44.48 -11.13
CA LYS A 10 -11.04 44.90 -10.05
C LYS A 10 -11.44 44.22 -8.75
N VAL A 11 -10.52 43.40 -8.22
CA VAL A 11 -10.73 42.65 -6.98
C VAL A 11 -9.75 43.07 -5.89
N SER A 12 -10.27 43.18 -4.67
CA SER A 12 -9.46 43.42 -3.46
C SER A 12 -8.69 42.18 -3.03
N LEU A 13 -9.25 40.99 -3.25
CA LEU A 13 -8.69 39.68 -2.90
C LEU A 13 -8.56 38.79 -4.14
N PRO A 14 -7.46 38.92 -4.91
CA PRO A 14 -7.23 38.10 -6.09
C PRO A 14 -6.84 36.67 -5.74
N PHE A 15 -7.38 35.70 -6.47
CA PHE A 15 -6.98 34.30 -6.39
C PHE A 15 -5.93 33.97 -7.44
N LYS A 16 -4.77 33.45 -7.01
CA LYS A 16 -3.74 32.98 -7.93
C LYS A 16 -4.00 31.54 -8.33
N CYS A 17 -4.18 31.27 -9.63
CA CYS A 17 -4.35 29.92 -10.13
C CYS A 17 -3.04 29.12 -10.04
N LYS A 18 -3.08 27.90 -9.49
CA LYS A 18 -1.90 27.03 -9.35
C LYS A 18 -1.40 26.45 -10.68
N PHE A 19 -2.25 26.42 -11.70
CA PHE A 19 -1.94 25.81 -12.99
C PHE A 19 -1.36 26.83 -13.99
N CYS A 20 -1.98 28.01 -14.13
CA CYS A 20 -1.52 29.05 -15.07
C CYS A 20 -0.84 30.26 -14.42
N GLY A 21 -0.87 30.38 -13.08
CA GLY A 21 -0.20 31.46 -12.34
C GLY A 21 -0.85 32.85 -12.41
N LYS A 22 -1.90 33.03 -13.22
CA LYS A 22 -2.67 34.29 -13.36
C LYS A 22 -3.60 34.56 -12.16
N TYR A 23 -4.11 35.78 -12.03
CA TYR A 23 -4.99 36.21 -10.95
C TYR A 23 -6.46 36.32 -11.39
N PHE A 24 -7.39 35.88 -10.54
CA PHE A 24 -8.82 35.80 -10.86
C PHE A 24 -9.71 36.29 -9.72
N CYS A 25 -10.93 36.71 -10.06
CA CYS A 25 -11.99 37.05 -9.11
C CYS A 25 -12.62 35.77 -8.49
N PRO A 26 -13.46 35.89 -7.45
CA PRO A 26 -14.11 34.75 -6.81
C PRO A 26 -14.90 33.84 -7.77
N GLU A 27 -15.51 34.43 -8.80
CA GLU A 27 -16.30 33.71 -9.82
C GLU A 27 -15.40 32.93 -10.79
N HIS A 28 -14.21 33.46 -11.10
CA HIS A 28 -13.27 32.86 -12.05
C HIS A 28 -12.11 32.13 -11.36
N ARG A 29 -12.16 31.90 -10.05
CA ARG A 29 -11.06 31.27 -9.29
C ARG A 29 -10.81 29.81 -9.66
N LEU A 30 -11.85 29.10 -10.13
CA LEU A 30 -11.72 27.71 -10.56
C LEU A 30 -11.12 27.64 -11.97
N PRO A 31 -10.24 26.66 -12.25
CA PRO A 31 -9.64 26.46 -13.57
C PRO A 31 -10.63 26.31 -14.72
N GLU A 32 -11.82 25.76 -14.44
CA GLU A 32 -12.89 25.54 -15.42
C GLU A 32 -13.64 26.83 -15.76
N ASN A 33 -13.59 27.83 -14.88
CA ASN A 33 -14.30 29.10 -15.06
C ASN A 33 -13.48 30.14 -15.82
N HIS A 34 -12.22 29.87 -16.19
CA HIS A 34 -11.37 30.83 -16.90
C HIS A 34 -10.57 30.22 -18.05
N ASP A 35 -11.04 29.10 -18.61
CA ASP A 35 -10.36 28.39 -19.70
C ASP A 35 -8.86 28.16 -19.42
N CYS A 36 -8.55 27.61 -18.24
CA CYS A 36 -7.19 27.51 -17.76
C CYS A 36 -6.28 26.69 -18.70
N GLU A 37 -5.31 27.35 -19.33
CA GLU A 37 -4.33 26.74 -20.21
C GLU A 37 -3.53 25.62 -19.51
N GLY A 38 -3.08 25.87 -18.27
CA GLY A 38 -2.33 24.88 -17.48
C GLY A 38 -3.15 23.67 -17.03
N LEU A 39 -4.49 23.74 -17.07
CA LEU A 39 -5.35 22.61 -16.73
C LEU A 39 -5.27 21.51 -17.79
N LYS A 40 -5.18 21.89 -19.09
CA LYS A 40 -5.07 20.92 -20.19
C LYS A 40 -3.79 20.09 -20.06
N GLU A 41 -2.66 20.77 -19.90
CA GLU A 41 -1.36 20.11 -19.70
C GLU A 41 -1.35 19.23 -18.44
N PHE A 42 -1.97 19.69 -17.35
CA PHE A 42 -2.10 18.89 -16.14
C PHE A 42 -2.94 17.63 -16.36
N LYS A 43 -4.08 17.74 -17.05
CA LYS A 43 -4.94 16.59 -17.40
C LYS A 43 -4.20 15.59 -18.28
N GLU A 44 -3.44 16.04 -19.27
CA GLU A 44 -2.63 15.17 -20.13
C GLU A 44 -1.51 14.46 -19.36
N LYS A 45 -0.77 15.18 -18.51
CA LYS A 45 0.27 14.57 -17.64
C LYS A 45 -0.32 13.52 -16.71
N ARG A 46 -1.51 13.77 -16.18
CA ARG A 46 -2.24 12.82 -15.34
C ARG A 46 -2.69 11.58 -16.14
N ALA A 47 -3.20 11.79 -17.36
CA ALA A 47 -3.62 10.69 -18.23
C ALA A 47 -2.45 9.79 -18.67
N LYS A 48 -1.25 10.36 -18.88
CA LYS A 48 -0.04 9.60 -19.24
C LYS A 48 0.57 8.79 -18.09
N SER A 49 0.23 9.09 -16.84
CA SER A 49 0.80 8.43 -15.65
C SER A 49 -0.29 8.09 -14.61
N PRO A 50 -1.28 7.24 -14.98
CA PRO A 50 -2.40 6.95 -14.09
C PRO A 50 -1.93 6.33 -12.77
N GLU A 51 -0.91 5.48 -12.79
CA GLU A 51 -0.27 4.85 -11.64
C GLU A 51 0.28 5.81 -10.57
N LYS A 52 0.56 7.07 -10.91
CA LYS A 52 1.17 8.05 -9.98
C LYS A 52 0.15 8.81 -9.13
N TRP A 53 -1.12 8.87 -9.54
CA TRP A 53 -2.14 9.75 -8.96
C TRP A 53 -3.41 9.03 -8.50
N ILE A 54 -3.44 7.70 -8.59
CA ILE A 54 -4.47 6.91 -7.92
C ILE A 54 -4.23 7.08 -6.42
N TYR A 55 -5.19 7.72 -5.73
CA TYR A 55 -5.26 7.65 -4.27
C TYR A 55 -5.72 6.24 -3.93
N GLU A 56 -4.76 5.33 -3.75
CA GLU A 56 -5.01 4.03 -3.15
C GLU A 56 -5.13 4.25 -1.63
N PRO A 57 -6.28 3.94 -1.01
CA PRO A 57 -6.41 3.95 0.46
C PRO A 57 -5.44 2.97 1.15
N PHE A 58 -4.77 2.11 0.36
CA PHE A 58 -3.81 1.09 0.79
C PHE A 58 -2.52 1.10 -0.03
N HIS A 59 -2.02 2.26 -0.47
CA HIS A 59 -0.67 2.31 -1.07
C HIS A 59 0.35 1.87 0.01
N PRO A 60 1.03 0.72 -0.12
CA PRO A 60 1.84 0.12 0.95
C PRO A 60 3.23 0.79 1.01
N LYS A 61 3.29 2.12 0.93
CA LYS A 61 4.52 2.89 1.13
C LYS A 61 4.83 3.14 2.61
N TYR A 62 4.10 2.50 3.52
CA TYR A 62 4.65 2.22 4.84
C TYR A 62 5.75 1.19 4.65
N ARG A 63 7.00 1.64 4.84
CA ARG A 63 8.21 0.83 4.94
C ARG A 63 7.86 -0.53 5.55
N GLU A 64 7.90 -1.58 4.73
CA GLU A 64 7.89 -2.94 5.25
C GLU A 64 9.12 -3.02 6.18
N GLU A 65 8.91 -2.91 7.48
CA GLU A 65 9.91 -3.40 8.41
C GLU A 65 10.19 -4.85 8.00
N PRO A 66 11.47 -5.30 7.96
CA PRO A 66 11.76 -6.65 7.55
C PRO A 66 11.02 -7.59 8.48
N VAL A 67 9.92 -8.18 7.98
CA VAL A 67 9.15 -9.16 8.72
C VAL A 67 10.14 -10.26 9.04
N ARG A 68 10.50 -10.38 10.32
CA ARG A 68 11.46 -11.40 10.76
C ARG A 68 10.87 -12.72 10.33
N LYS A 69 11.49 -13.34 9.32
CA LYS A 69 11.08 -14.65 8.82
C LYS A 69 11.15 -15.60 9.99
N ILE A 70 9.99 -15.92 10.57
CA ILE A 70 9.89 -16.95 11.59
C ILE A 70 10.21 -18.24 10.85
N LYS A 71 11.47 -18.70 10.96
CA LYS A 71 11.85 -20.01 10.46
C LYS A 71 10.95 -21.01 11.17
N LYS A 72 10.14 -21.75 10.42
CA LYS A 72 9.27 -22.79 10.98
C LYS A 72 10.13 -23.64 11.91
N PRO A 73 9.76 -23.79 13.19
CA PRO A 73 10.58 -24.51 14.14
C PRO A 73 10.76 -25.95 13.64
N ARG A 74 11.91 -26.55 13.96
CA ARG A 74 12.37 -27.88 13.50
C ARG A 74 11.55 -29.04 14.10
N ILE A 75 10.25 -28.84 14.30
CA ILE A 75 9.31 -29.70 15.02
C ILE A 75 9.05 -31.01 14.24
N GLU A 76 9.00 -30.95 12.91
CA GLU A 76 8.71 -32.14 12.08
C GLU A 76 9.76 -33.26 12.23
N ILE A 77 11.04 -32.90 12.39
CA ILE A 77 12.12 -33.89 12.56
C ILE A 77 12.07 -34.53 13.96
N ILE A 78 11.67 -33.77 14.98
CA ILE A 78 11.56 -34.23 16.36
C ILE A 78 10.38 -35.22 16.51
N GLN A 79 9.25 -34.94 15.87
CA GLN A 79 8.07 -35.83 15.91
C GLN A 79 8.37 -37.22 15.35
N ARG A 80 9.07 -37.31 14.21
CA ARG A 80 9.37 -38.59 13.58
C ARG A 80 10.26 -39.49 14.44
N ASN A 81 11.27 -38.92 15.09
CA ASN A 81 12.18 -39.69 15.95
C ASN A 81 11.49 -40.17 17.23
N ILE A 82 10.57 -39.36 17.81
CA ILE A 82 9.78 -39.76 18.97
C ILE A 82 8.84 -40.92 18.62
N ILE A 83 8.18 -40.88 17.46
CA ILE A 83 7.27 -41.95 17.00
C ILE A 83 8.02 -43.28 16.85
N TYR A 84 9.18 -43.28 16.18
CA TYR A 84 9.97 -44.51 16.04
C TYR A 84 10.48 -45.04 17.38
N GLY A 85 10.86 -44.16 18.31
CA GLY A 85 11.25 -44.56 19.66
C GLY A 85 10.12 -45.27 20.41
N ILE A 86 8.88 -44.75 20.33
CA ILE A 86 7.71 -45.38 20.94
C ILE A 86 7.42 -46.76 20.32
N LEU A 87 7.47 -46.87 18.99
CA LEU A 87 7.24 -48.14 18.30
C LEU A 87 8.25 -49.23 18.72
N ILE A 88 9.53 -48.86 18.85
CA ILE A 88 10.58 -49.79 19.29
C ILE A 88 10.36 -50.23 20.75
N LEU A 89 9.95 -49.32 21.64
CA LEU A 89 9.65 -49.69 23.02
C LEU A 89 8.44 -50.64 23.12
N ILE A 90 7.39 -50.38 22.36
CA ILE A 90 6.21 -51.26 22.31
C ILE A 90 6.59 -52.65 21.82
N THR A 91 7.38 -52.77 20.75
CA THR A 91 7.80 -54.08 20.25
C THR A 91 8.66 -54.83 21.26
N LEU A 92 9.60 -54.15 21.93
CA LEU A 92 10.40 -54.76 22.99
C LEU A 92 9.55 -55.23 24.18
N ILE A 93 8.56 -54.45 24.59
CA ILE A 93 7.63 -54.82 25.69
C ILE A 93 6.79 -56.04 25.30
N LEU A 94 6.29 -56.10 24.05
CA LEU A 94 5.55 -57.26 23.56
C LEU A 94 6.42 -58.51 23.50
N ILE A 95 7.65 -58.39 23.00
CA ILE A 95 8.63 -59.49 22.98
C ILE A 95 8.92 -59.97 24.41
N TYR A 96 9.16 -59.06 25.36
CA TYR A 96 9.39 -59.41 26.76
C TYR A 96 8.18 -60.10 27.39
N SER A 97 6.96 -59.61 27.09
CA SER A 97 5.72 -60.21 27.57
C SER A 97 5.49 -61.61 27.00
N LEU A 98 5.90 -61.86 25.76
CA LEU A 98 5.91 -63.19 25.17
C LEU A 98 6.94 -64.08 25.88
N ILE A 99 8.20 -63.65 25.99
CA ILE A 99 9.28 -64.44 26.62
C ILE A 99 8.98 -64.78 28.09
N LYS A 100 8.33 -63.88 28.84
CA LYS A 100 7.97 -64.10 30.25
C LYS A 100 6.66 -64.87 30.43
N GLY A 101 5.78 -64.84 29.43
CA GLY A 101 4.50 -65.56 29.42
C GLY A 101 4.62 -67.01 28.96
N TYR A 102 5.78 -67.40 28.41
CA TYR A 102 6.22 -68.78 28.19
C TYR A 102 7.08 -69.26 29.35
#